data_AF-A0A6B3G0C2-F1
#
_entry.id   AF-A0A6B3G0C2-F1
#
_cell.length_a   1.000
_cell.length_b   1.000
_cell.length_c   1.000
_cell.angle_alpha   90.00
_cell.angle_beta   90.00
_cell.angle_gamma   90.00
#
_symmetry.space_group_name_H-M   'P 1'
#
loop_
_entity.id
_entity.type
_entity.pdbx_description
1 polymer ?
#
loop_
_entity_poly.entity_id
_entity_poly.type
_entity_poly.pdbx_seq_one_letter_code
_entity_poly.pdbx_strand_id
1 'polypeptide(L)'
;PIVLAHARALLQSSPEGATAYVDANMHDPDTILDSPEFRELIDLNRPVGLTVIGIMHFIEQPDDRRLVQHLLDPLPSGSHLAMTIGTADFAPEEVNRVAEEYRRQGMPFVLRDLPTAASFFDGLELAEPGIAQVHAWHPGPEQDG
;
A
#
# COMPACT_ATOMS: atom_id res chain seq x y z
N PRO A 1 9.44 2.07 -19.62
CA PRO A 1 8.52 3.00 -18.92
C PRO A 1 9.29 4.18 -18.31
N ILE A 2 8.73 5.40 -18.27
CA ILE A 2 9.44 6.58 -17.74
C ILE A 2 9.76 6.45 -16.23
N VAL A 3 8.85 5.83 -15.47
CA VAL A 3 9.02 5.52 -14.04
C VAL A 3 10.26 4.65 -13.81
N LEU A 4 10.43 3.57 -14.59
CA LEU A 4 11.59 2.68 -14.51
C LEU A 4 12.93 3.42 -14.76
N ALA A 5 12.94 4.35 -15.71
CA ALA A 5 14.14 5.13 -16.01
C ALA A 5 14.52 6.07 -14.86
N HIS A 6 13.54 6.75 -14.24
CA HIS A 6 13.78 7.59 -13.08
C HIS A 6 14.12 6.78 -11.82
N ALA A 7 13.44 5.65 -11.59
CA ALA A 7 13.72 4.76 -10.47
C ALA A 7 15.15 4.25 -10.50
N ARG A 8 15.65 3.75 -11.64
CA ARG A 8 17.05 3.30 -11.77
C ARG A 8 18.07 4.42 -11.56
N ALA A 9 17.72 5.66 -11.89
CA ALA A 9 18.60 6.81 -11.71
C ALA A 9 18.65 7.28 -10.24
N LEU A 10 17.54 7.17 -9.49
CA LEU A 10 17.39 7.72 -8.15
C LEU A 10 17.51 6.68 -7.02
N LEU A 11 17.10 5.44 -7.25
CA LEU A 11 17.18 4.34 -6.29
C LEU A 11 18.53 3.64 -6.40
N GLN A 12 19.58 4.41 -6.10
CA GLN A 12 20.92 3.89 -5.94
C GLN A 12 21.16 3.66 -4.44
N SER A 13 21.61 2.46 -4.07
CA SER A 13 21.98 2.12 -2.70
C SER A 13 23.01 3.11 -2.12
N SER A 14 22.94 3.31 -0.81
CA SER A 14 23.87 4.15 -0.05
C SER A 14 24.51 3.36 1.09
N PRO A 15 25.54 3.89 1.79
CA PRO A 15 26.11 3.24 2.96
C PRO A 15 25.10 2.95 4.08
N GLU A 16 24.03 3.76 4.16
CA GLU A 16 22.97 3.64 5.17
C GLU A 16 21.97 2.52 4.84
N GLY A 17 21.89 2.08 3.58
CA GLY A 17 20.95 1.04 3.18
C GLY A 17 20.97 0.71 1.69
N ALA A 18 20.51 -0.50 1.37
CA ALA A 18 20.35 -0.95 0.00
C ALA A 18 18.92 -0.71 -0.50
N THR A 19 18.79 -0.46 -1.80
CA THR A 19 17.50 -0.27 -2.47
C THR A 19 17.46 -1.07 -3.76
N ALA A 20 16.26 -1.51 -4.15
CA ALA A 20 16.03 -2.15 -5.43
C ALA A 20 14.65 -1.75 -5.96
N TYR A 21 14.46 -1.94 -7.27
CA TYR A 21 13.21 -1.65 -7.96
C TYR A 21 12.78 -2.89 -8.75
N VAL A 22 11.51 -3.27 -8.60
CA VAL A 22 10.88 -4.35 -9.36
C VAL A 22 9.78 -3.76 -10.22
N ASP A 23 9.82 -4.01 -11.53
CA ASP A 23 8.71 -3.70 -12.44
C ASP A 23 7.70 -4.86 -12.41
N ALA A 24 6.76 -4.79 -11.47
CA ALA A 24 5.80 -5.87 -11.21
C ALA A 24 4.38 -5.34 -11.03
N ASN A 25 3.42 -6.25 -11.18
CA ASN A 25 2.01 -5.94 -11.02
C ASN A 25 1.49 -6.55 -9.71
N MET A 26 0.88 -5.73 -8.86
CA MET A 26 0.30 -6.19 -7.58
C MET A 26 -0.84 -7.21 -7.77
N HIS A 27 -1.47 -7.27 -8.94
CA HIS A 27 -2.42 -8.34 -9.28
C HIS A 27 -1.77 -9.72 -9.40
N ASP A 28 -0.44 -9.78 -9.49
CA ASP A 28 0.36 -11.00 -9.52
C ASP A 28 1.50 -10.90 -8.48
N PRO A 29 1.19 -11.06 -7.18
CA PRO A 29 2.16 -10.87 -6.09
C PRO A 29 3.43 -11.71 -6.22
N ASP A 30 3.34 -12.87 -6.87
CA ASP A 30 4.47 -13.75 -7.11
C ASP A 30 5.55 -13.06 -7.96
N THR A 31 5.16 -12.18 -8.89
CA THR A 31 6.12 -11.39 -9.68
C THR A 31 6.96 -10.43 -8.82
N ILE A 32 6.47 -10.05 -7.64
CA ILE A 32 7.21 -9.25 -6.66
C ILE A 32 8.06 -10.18 -5.80
N LEU A 33 7.43 -11.17 -5.15
CA LEU A 33 8.04 -12.05 -4.15
C LEU A 33 9.11 -12.98 -4.76
N ASP A 34 8.93 -13.38 -6.01
CA ASP A 34 9.87 -14.24 -6.72
C ASP A 34 10.97 -13.48 -7.46
N SER A 35 10.88 -12.14 -7.53
CA SER A 35 11.89 -11.34 -8.22
C SER A 35 13.27 -11.51 -7.60
N PRO A 36 14.35 -11.59 -8.40
CA PRO A 36 15.72 -11.63 -7.90
C PRO A 36 16.02 -10.44 -6.99
N GLU A 37 15.59 -9.25 -7.38
CA GLU A 37 15.80 -8.01 -6.63
C GLU A 37 15.18 -8.06 -5.22
N PHE A 38 13.96 -8.58 -5.08
CA PHE A 38 13.34 -8.76 -3.76
C PHE A 38 14.08 -9.80 -2.93
N ARG A 39 14.37 -10.97 -3.51
CA ARG A 39 15.02 -12.09 -2.81
C ARG A 39 16.45 -11.78 -2.37
N GLU A 40 17.18 -10.98 -3.14
CA GLU A 40 18.54 -10.56 -2.80
C GLU A 40 18.57 -9.45 -1.75
N LEU A 41 17.58 -8.54 -1.76
CA LEU A 41 17.56 -7.38 -0.88
C LEU A 41 16.88 -7.65 0.47
N ILE A 42 15.77 -8.39 0.48
CA ILE A 42 14.92 -8.56 1.66
C ILE A 42 15.23 -9.89 2.35
N ASP A 43 15.82 -9.79 3.55
CA ASP A 43 16.02 -10.94 4.43
C ASP A 43 14.73 -11.28 5.21
N LEU A 44 13.99 -12.28 4.72
CA LEU A 44 12.74 -12.76 5.33
C LEU A 44 12.94 -13.51 6.67
N ASN A 45 14.16 -13.59 7.20
CA ASN A 45 14.39 -14.02 8.58
C ASN A 45 14.30 -12.86 9.58
N ARG A 46 14.10 -11.63 9.10
CA ARG A 46 13.99 -10.41 9.91
C ARG A 46 12.66 -9.71 9.62
N PRO A 47 12.07 -9.02 10.61
CA PRO A 47 10.86 -8.23 10.41
C PRO A 47 10.94 -7.27 9.22
N VAL A 48 9.89 -7.24 8.41
CA VAL A 48 9.76 -6.40 7.21
C VAL A 48 8.62 -5.40 7.38
N GLY A 49 8.82 -4.16 6.93
CA GLY A 49 7.73 -3.19 6.77
C GLY A 49 7.14 -3.26 5.36
N LEU A 50 5.91 -3.73 5.23
CA LEU A 50 5.14 -3.72 3.98
C LEU A 50 4.29 -2.45 3.89
N THR A 51 4.50 -1.65 2.84
CA THR A 51 3.75 -0.42 2.60
C THR A 51 2.87 -0.55 1.36
N VAL A 52 1.55 -0.45 1.52
CA VAL A 52 0.56 -0.48 0.44
C VAL A 52 -0.20 0.86 0.44
N ILE A 53 0.46 1.90 -0.06
CA ILE A 53 0.03 3.29 0.08
C ILE A 53 -0.46 3.82 -1.27
N GLY A 54 -1.68 4.36 -1.32
CA GLY A 54 -2.21 5.09 -2.48
C GLY A 54 -2.55 4.22 -3.68
N ILE A 55 -2.60 2.89 -3.52
CA ILE A 55 -2.84 1.95 -4.63
C ILE A 55 -4.15 1.16 -4.51
N MET A 56 -4.64 0.90 -3.29
CA MET A 56 -5.76 -0.03 -3.09
C MET A 56 -7.08 0.40 -3.74
N HIS A 57 -7.28 1.69 -4.01
CA HIS A 57 -8.47 2.16 -4.73
C HIS A 57 -8.45 1.76 -6.22
N PHE A 58 -7.32 1.32 -6.78
CA PHE A 58 -7.26 0.75 -8.13
C PHE A 58 -7.42 -0.78 -8.15
N ILE A 59 -7.53 -1.42 -7.00
CA ILE A 59 -7.68 -2.87 -6.88
C ILE A 59 -9.14 -3.21 -6.57
N GLU A 60 -9.77 -3.97 -7.46
CA GLU A 60 -11.18 -4.34 -7.35
C GLU A 60 -11.40 -5.55 -6.42
N GLN A 61 -12.61 -5.65 -5.87
CA GLN A 61 -13.09 -6.86 -5.20
C GLN A 61 -13.38 -7.96 -6.24
N PRO A 62 -13.30 -9.25 -5.86
CA PRO A 62 -13.03 -9.77 -4.52
C PRO A 62 -11.54 -10.03 -4.23
N ASP A 63 -10.64 -9.67 -5.13
CA ASP A 63 -9.22 -10.03 -5.02
C ASP A 63 -8.42 -9.14 -4.06
N ASP A 64 -8.88 -7.92 -3.81
CA ASP A 64 -8.20 -6.91 -2.98
C ASP A 64 -7.57 -7.44 -1.69
N ARG A 65 -8.34 -8.10 -0.83
CA ARG A 65 -7.86 -8.61 0.46
C ARG A 65 -6.89 -9.78 0.29
N ARG A 66 -7.17 -10.66 -0.68
CA ARG A 66 -6.32 -11.81 -1.02
C ARG A 66 -4.93 -11.35 -1.47
N LEU A 67 -4.85 -10.30 -2.28
CA LEU A 67 -3.57 -9.78 -2.80
C LEU A 67 -2.72 -9.18 -1.69
N VAL A 68 -3.32 -8.43 -0.76
CA VAL A 68 -2.60 -7.90 0.41
C VAL A 68 -2.13 -9.04 1.32
N GLN A 69 -3.00 -10.01 1.60
CA GLN A 69 -2.63 -11.17 2.42
C GLN A 69 -1.48 -11.96 1.79
N HIS A 70 -1.51 -12.18 0.47
CA HIS A 70 -0.45 -12.91 -0.23
C HIS A 70 0.93 -12.23 -0.09
N LEU A 71 0.98 -10.90 -0.10
CA LEU A 71 2.22 -10.16 0.15
C LEU A 71 2.67 -10.21 1.62
N LEU A 72 1.73 -10.36 2.55
CA LEU A 72 1.97 -10.36 3.99
C LEU A 72 2.39 -11.75 4.52
N ASP A 73 1.81 -12.82 3.96
CA ASP A 73 2.01 -14.22 4.35
C ASP A 73 3.48 -14.66 4.50
N PRO A 74 4.41 -14.29 3.60
CA PRO A 74 5.81 -14.70 3.74
C PRO A 74 6.60 -13.90 4.78
N LEU A 75 6.03 -12.83 5.34
CA LEU A 75 6.75 -11.92 6.24
C LEU A 75 6.79 -12.50 7.66
N PRO A 76 7.95 -12.52 8.33
CA PRO A 76 8.09 -13.13 9.65
C PRO A 76 7.36 -12.32 10.74
N SER A 77 7.08 -12.95 11.89
CA SER A 77 6.50 -12.27 13.05
C SER A 77 7.30 -11.02 13.45
N GLY A 78 6.58 -9.96 13.83
CA GLY A 78 7.15 -8.63 14.08
C GLY A 78 7.21 -7.74 12.84
N SER A 79 6.88 -8.25 11.65
CA SER A 79 6.64 -7.46 10.45
C SER A 79 5.43 -6.54 10.61
N HIS A 80 5.36 -5.49 9.80
CA HIS A 80 4.33 -4.46 9.89
C HIS A 80 3.68 -4.21 8.53
N LEU A 81 2.40 -3.85 8.52
CA LEU A 81 1.65 -3.42 7.36
C LEU A 81 1.20 -1.97 7.55
N ALA A 82 1.51 -1.10 6.59
CA ALA A 82 1.00 0.26 6.52
C ALA A 82 0.21 0.47 5.23
N MET A 83 -1.00 0.99 5.33
CA MET A 83 -1.87 1.23 4.17
C MET A 83 -2.52 2.60 4.20
N THR A 84 -2.80 3.16 3.02
CA THR A 84 -3.79 4.23 2.88
C THR A 84 -4.92 3.75 1.98
N ILE A 85 -6.15 3.94 2.45
CA ILE A 85 -7.36 3.41 1.82
C ILE A 85 -8.27 4.59 1.50
N GLY A 86 -8.67 4.70 0.23
CA GLY A 86 -9.59 5.75 -0.22
C GLY A 86 -10.99 5.50 0.32
N THR A 87 -11.63 6.52 0.88
CA THR A 87 -12.99 6.48 1.42
C THR A 87 -13.81 7.69 0.95
N ALA A 88 -15.11 7.48 0.79
CA ALA A 88 -16.09 8.53 0.52
C ALA A 88 -16.77 9.07 1.80
N ASP A 89 -16.51 8.44 2.96
CA ASP A 89 -17.30 8.61 4.19
C ASP A 89 -17.38 10.07 4.67
N PHE A 90 -16.38 10.89 4.32
CA PHE A 90 -16.27 12.29 4.76
C PHE A 90 -16.78 13.31 3.75
N ALA A 91 -16.94 12.94 2.48
CA ALA A 91 -17.36 13.83 1.39
C ALA A 91 -17.95 12.99 0.24
N PRO A 92 -19.11 12.35 0.43
CA PRO A 92 -19.58 11.30 -0.46
C PRO A 92 -19.91 11.83 -1.86
N GLU A 93 -20.46 13.03 -1.99
CA GLU A 93 -20.79 13.58 -3.32
C GLU A 93 -19.52 13.90 -4.12
N GLU A 94 -18.59 14.64 -3.52
CA GLU A 94 -17.37 15.12 -4.16
C GLU A 94 -16.45 13.95 -4.52
N VAL A 95 -16.21 13.04 -3.57
CA VAL A 95 -15.29 11.91 -3.77
C VAL A 95 -15.87 10.92 -4.78
N ASN A 96 -17.19 10.68 -4.80
CA ASN A 96 -17.78 9.82 -5.84
C ASN A 96 -17.72 10.45 -7.23
N ARG A 97 -17.82 11.77 -7.38
CA ARG A 97 -17.59 12.45 -8.67
C ARG A 97 -16.15 12.22 -9.15
N VAL A 98 -15.17 12.31 -8.26
CA VAL A 98 -13.77 11.98 -8.58
C VAL A 98 -13.65 10.52 -9.02
N ALA A 99 -14.20 9.58 -8.26
CA ALA A 99 -14.18 8.15 -8.60
C ALA A 99 -14.87 7.85 -9.95
N GLU A 100 -15.93 8.57 -10.30
CA GLU A 100 -16.56 8.46 -11.61
C GLU A 100 -15.65 8.94 -12.75
N GLU A 101 -14.91 10.03 -12.54
CA GLU A 101 -13.95 10.53 -13.54
C GLU A 101 -12.83 9.51 -13.80
N TYR A 102 -12.26 8.91 -12.75
CA TYR A 102 -11.29 7.82 -12.91
C TYR A 102 -11.87 6.66 -13.75
N ARG A 103 -13.09 6.24 -13.44
CA ARG A 103 -13.78 5.15 -14.18
C ARG A 103 -14.06 5.51 -15.63
N ARG A 104 -14.42 6.76 -15.93
CA ARG A 104 -14.60 7.24 -17.32
C ARG A 104 -13.32 7.17 -18.14
N GLN A 105 -12.17 7.26 -17.49
CA GLN A 105 -10.85 7.11 -18.12
C GLN A 105 -10.38 5.64 -18.17
N GLY A 106 -11.23 4.68 -17.80
CA GLY A 106 -10.92 3.26 -17.83
C GLY A 106 -10.07 2.78 -16.64
N MET A 107 -9.96 3.57 -15.58
CA MET A 107 -9.28 3.18 -14.34
C MET A 107 -10.31 2.77 -13.28
N PRO A 108 -10.20 1.57 -12.68
CA PRO A 108 -11.02 1.23 -11.53
C PRO A 108 -10.78 2.22 -10.37
N PHE A 109 -11.82 2.52 -9.60
CA PHE A 109 -11.70 3.39 -8.43
C PHE A 109 -12.68 2.94 -7.33
N VAL A 110 -12.20 2.04 -6.48
CA VAL A 110 -12.97 1.38 -5.41
C VAL A 110 -12.69 2.06 -4.08
N LEU A 111 -13.66 2.85 -3.63
CA LEU A 111 -13.69 3.46 -2.30
C LEU A 111 -14.22 2.44 -1.29
N ARG A 112 -13.70 2.48 -0.07
CA ARG A 112 -14.06 1.57 1.01
C ARG A 112 -14.47 2.36 2.24
N ASP A 113 -15.54 1.92 2.88
CA ASP A 113 -15.95 2.44 4.17
C ASP A 113 -15.00 1.97 5.28
N LEU A 114 -15.13 2.57 6.48
CA LEU A 114 -14.28 2.21 7.62
C LEU A 114 -14.32 0.70 7.97
N PRO A 115 -15.48 0.02 8.05
CA PRO A 115 -15.51 -1.43 8.30
C PRO A 115 -14.74 -2.23 7.24
N THR A 116 -14.90 -1.92 5.96
CA THR A 116 -14.17 -2.60 4.88
C THR A 116 -12.68 -2.30 4.96
N ALA A 117 -12.29 -1.07 5.29
CA ALA A 117 -10.89 -0.70 5.50
C ALA A 117 -10.26 -1.46 6.69
N ALA A 118 -10.98 -1.55 7.82
CA ALA A 118 -10.52 -2.28 9.01
C ALA A 118 -10.25 -3.76 8.74
N SER A 119 -11.06 -4.34 7.85
CA SER A 119 -10.99 -5.74 7.49
C SER A 119 -9.68 -6.15 6.78
N PHE A 120 -8.88 -5.21 6.26
CA PHE A 120 -7.52 -5.50 5.75
C PHE A 120 -6.51 -5.81 6.85
N PHE A 121 -6.83 -5.46 8.10
CA PHE A 121 -5.97 -5.63 9.26
C PHE A 121 -6.47 -6.75 10.18
N ASP A 122 -7.43 -7.56 9.74
CA ASP A 122 -7.94 -8.71 10.50
C ASP A 122 -6.79 -9.65 10.87
N GLY A 123 -6.62 -9.95 12.17
CA GLY A 123 -5.52 -10.78 12.67
C GLY A 123 -4.21 -10.03 12.94
N LEU A 124 -4.16 -8.71 12.74
CA LEU A 124 -3.03 -7.85 13.07
C LEU A 124 -3.34 -7.00 14.31
N GLU A 125 -2.27 -6.58 15.00
CA GLU A 125 -2.34 -5.60 16.07
C GLU A 125 -2.21 -4.19 15.48
N LEU A 126 -3.26 -3.37 15.63
CA LEU A 126 -3.24 -1.99 15.15
C LEU A 126 -2.39 -1.12 16.09
N ALA A 127 -1.44 -0.39 15.51
CA ALA A 127 -0.75 0.69 16.21
C ALA A 127 -1.73 1.84 16.49
N GLU A 128 -1.65 2.46 17.67
CA GLU A 128 -2.41 3.66 18.01
C GLU A 128 -2.17 4.77 16.97
N PRO A 129 -3.18 5.57 16.58
CA PRO A 129 -4.57 5.59 17.05
C PRO A 129 -5.49 4.57 16.35
N GLY A 130 -4.94 3.56 15.68
CA GLY A 130 -5.67 2.64 14.82
C GLY A 130 -5.86 3.22 13.43
N ILE A 131 -7.06 3.07 12.88
CA ILE A 131 -7.42 3.56 11.54
C ILE A 131 -8.03 4.94 11.67
N ALA A 132 -7.35 5.93 11.10
CA ALA A 132 -7.75 7.34 11.15
C ALA A 132 -7.63 7.98 9.76
N GLN A 133 -8.18 9.18 9.61
CA GLN A 133 -7.86 10.02 8.45
C GLN A 133 -6.35 10.32 8.47
N VAL A 134 -5.73 10.35 7.29
CA VAL A 134 -4.26 10.46 7.17
C VAL A 134 -3.64 11.66 7.88
N HIS A 135 -4.36 12.78 7.98
CA HIS A 135 -3.89 14.00 8.67
C HIS A 135 -3.98 13.91 10.20
N ALA A 136 -4.71 12.93 10.74
CA ALA A 136 -4.88 12.70 12.16
C ALA A 136 -4.02 11.53 12.70
N TRP A 137 -3.30 10.82 11.82
CA TRP A 137 -2.45 9.70 12.20
C TRP A 137 -1.04 10.22 12.51
N HIS A 138 -0.72 10.34 13.81
CA HIS A 138 0.53 10.93 14.33
C HIS A 138 0.94 12.24 13.64
N PRO A 139 0.12 13.31 13.74
CA PRO A 139 0.43 14.60 13.13
C PRO A 139 1.77 15.15 13.63
N GLY A 140 2.54 15.73 12.73
CA GLY A 140 3.72 16.50 13.09
C GLY A 140 3.35 17.88 13.67
N PRO A 141 4.31 18.60 14.26
CA PRO A 141 4.05 19.90 14.90
C PRO A 141 3.51 20.99 13.95
N GLU A 142 3.68 20.84 12.62
CA GLU A 142 3.12 21.75 11.61
C GLU A 142 1.70 21.35 11.16
N GLN A 143 1.18 20.22 11.66
CA GLN A 143 -0.12 19.65 11.30
C GLN A 143 -1.13 19.72 12.46
N ASP A 144 -0.69 20.19 13.64
CA ASP A 144 -1.53 20.50 14.80
C ASP A 144 -2.23 21.87 14.63
N GLY A 145 -3.14 22.00 13.64
CA GLY A 145 -4.09 23.12 13.55
C GLY A 145 -3.58 24.45 13.00
#